data_AF-A0A508A692-F1
#
_entry.id   AF-A0A508A692-F1
#
_cell.length_a   1.000
_cell.length_b   1.000
_cell.length_c   1.000
_cell.angle_alpha   90.00
_cell.angle_beta   90.00
_cell.angle_gamma   90.00
#
_symmetry.space_group_name_H-M   'P 1'
#
loop_
_entity.id
_entity.type
_entity.pdbx_description
1 polymer ?
#
loop_
_entity_poly.entity_id
_entity_poly.type
_entity_poly.pdbx_seq_one_letter_code
_entity_poly.pdbx_strand_id
1 'polypeptide(L)'
;MTNATIPGSEPDDVRLREALRLVTVPPSDDIGPEGWPDATGWDIATTAHRLGISAHTLRYYERIGLVRVGRDASGYRRYDAAAVRRLVFLTRMRTSGMTISDLQRYVDMVEAGRDTVPERLAMLTEHQSVLRTRIDELRLALAATEHKIAAYTRELEEQATTHNIDTDKENPS
;
A
#
# COMPACT_ATOMS: atom_id res chain seq x y z
N MET A 1 -17.74 -20.27 -42.80
CA MET A 1 -16.58 -20.46 -41.91
C MET A 1 -16.12 -19.09 -41.46
N THR A 2 -16.56 -18.65 -40.29
CA THR A 2 -16.07 -17.42 -39.67
C THR A 2 -16.24 -17.59 -38.17
N ASN A 3 -15.10 -17.69 -37.50
CA ASN A 3 -14.98 -17.95 -36.07
C ASN A 3 -15.39 -16.69 -35.31
N ALA A 4 -16.49 -16.74 -34.56
CA ALA A 4 -16.86 -15.66 -33.66
C ALA A 4 -16.07 -15.83 -32.36
N THR A 5 -14.96 -15.09 -32.26
CA THR A 5 -14.28 -14.78 -31.00
C THR A 5 -15.31 -14.20 -30.03
N ILE A 6 -15.54 -14.86 -28.90
CA ILE A 6 -16.31 -14.29 -27.79
C ILE A 6 -15.42 -13.27 -27.08
N PRO A 7 -15.78 -11.96 -27.03
CA PRO A 7 -15.07 -10.98 -26.24
C PRO A 7 -15.80 -10.83 -24.90
N GLY A 8 -15.29 -11.43 -23.82
CA GLY A 8 -16.03 -11.33 -22.55
C GLY A 8 -15.51 -11.97 -21.27
N SER A 9 -14.25 -12.39 -21.13
CA SER A 9 -13.83 -13.06 -19.87
C SER A 9 -12.34 -12.93 -19.52
N GLU A 10 -11.76 -11.73 -19.62
CA GLU A 10 -10.34 -11.49 -19.27
C GLU A 10 -10.00 -10.27 -18.35
N PRO A 11 -10.91 -9.35 -17.95
CA PRO A 11 -10.55 -8.27 -17.00
C PRO A 11 -10.70 -8.63 -15.52
N ASP A 12 -11.58 -9.56 -15.15
CA ASP A 12 -11.81 -9.94 -13.75
C ASP A 12 -10.65 -10.73 -13.16
N ASP A 13 -10.05 -11.61 -13.96
CA ASP A 13 -8.91 -12.42 -13.57
C ASP A 13 -7.66 -11.57 -13.27
N VAL A 14 -7.40 -10.53 -14.08
CA VAL A 14 -6.24 -9.65 -13.88
C VAL A 14 -6.40 -8.79 -12.63
N ARG A 15 -7.60 -8.22 -12.42
CA ARG A 15 -7.90 -7.43 -11.23
C ARG A 15 -7.91 -8.27 -9.97
N LEU A 16 -8.44 -9.49 -10.03
CA LEU A 16 -8.41 -10.44 -8.93
C LEU A 16 -6.98 -10.88 -8.63
N ARG A 17 -6.15 -11.19 -9.64
CA ARG A 17 -4.73 -11.51 -9.46
C ARG A 17 -3.96 -10.34 -8.85
N GLU A 18 -4.22 -9.11 -9.29
CA GLU A 18 -3.59 -7.92 -8.73
C GLU A 18 -4.07 -7.63 -7.30
N ALA A 19 -5.36 -7.79 -7.02
CA ALA A 19 -5.90 -7.67 -5.66
C ALA A 19 -5.30 -8.74 -4.73
N LEU A 20 -5.21 -9.99 -5.18
CA LEU A 20 -4.57 -11.06 -4.45
C LEU A 20 -3.08 -10.76 -4.24
N ARG A 21 -2.36 -10.26 -5.26
CA ARG A 21 -0.98 -9.78 -5.14
C ARG A 21 -0.87 -8.71 -4.06
N LEU A 22 -1.73 -7.69 -4.07
CA LEU A 22 -1.68 -6.59 -3.09
C LEU A 22 -2.02 -7.04 -1.66
N VAL A 23 -2.91 -8.01 -1.48
CA VAL A 23 -3.28 -8.54 -0.16
C VAL A 23 -2.20 -9.49 0.39
N THR A 24 -1.40 -10.11 -0.47
CA THR A 24 -0.47 -11.18 -0.10
C THR A 24 1.01 -10.77 -0.15
N VAL A 25 1.37 -9.81 -1.01
CA VAL A 25 2.76 -9.38 -1.25
C VAL A 25 3.11 -8.14 -0.41
N PRO A 26 4.20 -8.18 0.38
CA PRO A 26 4.69 -7.03 1.13
C PRO A 26 4.96 -5.80 0.25
N PRO A 27 4.88 -4.57 0.79
CA PRO A 27 5.09 -3.34 0.01
C PRO A 27 6.50 -3.16 -0.57
N SER A 28 7.52 -3.88 -0.07
CA SER A 28 8.82 -3.95 -0.72
C SER A 28 8.68 -4.76 -2.02
N ASP A 29 8.54 -4.07 -3.14
CA ASP A 29 8.36 -4.62 -4.50
C ASP A 29 9.57 -5.42 -5.03
N ASP A 30 10.61 -5.64 -4.22
CA ASP A 30 11.87 -6.27 -4.63
C ASP A 30 11.79 -7.80 -4.75
N ILE A 31 10.65 -8.43 -4.45
CA ILE A 31 10.52 -9.91 -4.51
C ILE A 31 9.15 -10.37 -5.04
N GLY A 32 9.20 -11.31 -5.99
CA GLY A 32 8.08 -12.18 -6.35
C GLY A 32 7.71 -13.23 -5.26
N PRO A 33 6.82 -14.19 -5.55
CA PRO A 33 6.34 -15.19 -4.59
C PRO A 33 7.44 -16.11 -4.00
N GLU A 34 8.65 -16.09 -4.54
CA GLU A 34 9.77 -16.97 -4.15
C GLU A 34 10.52 -16.53 -2.89
N GLY A 35 10.37 -15.28 -2.45
CA GLY A 35 11.03 -14.80 -1.23
C GLY A 35 10.15 -14.87 0.00
N TRP A 36 9.01 -15.56 -0.05
CA TRP A 36 8.13 -15.73 1.12
C TRP A 36 8.84 -16.46 2.26
N PRO A 37 8.41 -16.29 3.53
CA PRO A 37 8.97 -17.08 4.61
C PRO A 37 8.79 -18.56 4.29
N ASP A 38 9.91 -19.30 4.32
CA ASP A 38 9.91 -20.75 4.27
C ASP A 38 9.29 -21.33 5.55
N ALA A 39 9.38 -22.65 5.73
CA ALA A 39 8.84 -23.33 6.91
C ALA A 39 9.40 -22.79 8.25
N THR A 40 10.56 -22.11 8.23
CA THR A 40 11.21 -21.54 9.41
C THR A 40 10.70 -20.14 9.78
N GLY A 41 10.04 -19.43 8.86
CA GLY A 41 9.50 -18.10 9.12
C GLY A 41 10.57 -16.99 9.23
N TRP A 42 10.16 -15.75 8.99
CA TRP A 42 11.05 -14.60 9.12
C TRP A 42 11.24 -14.18 10.58
N ASP A 43 12.39 -13.58 10.89
CA ASP A 43 12.57 -12.88 12.15
C ASP A 43 11.89 -11.49 12.14
N ILE A 44 11.89 -10.82 13.29
CA ILE A 44 11.23 -9.51 13.41
C ILE A 44 11.90 -8.42 12.58
N ALA A 45 13.23 -8.46 12.42
CA ALA A 45 13.97 -7.43 11.69
C ALA A 45 13.68 -7.54 10.18
N THR A 46 13.74 -8.75 9.65
CA THR A 46 13.37 -9.08 8.26
C THR A 46 11.92 -8.70 8.01
N THR A 47 11.00 -9.12 8.88
CA THR A 47 9.57 -8.82 8.72
C THR A 47 9.29 -7.32 8.73
N ALA A 48 9.94 -6.57 9.64
CA ALA A 48 9.82 -5.12 9.75
C ALA A 48 10.27 -4.43 8.47
N HIS A 49 11.48 -4.77 8.00
CA HIS A 49 12.05 -4.24 6.78
C HIS A 49 11.16 -4.51 5.56
N ARG A 50 10.69 -5.75 5.41
CA ARG A 50 9.86 -6.18 4.27
C ARG A 50 8.49 -5.51 4.23
N LEU A 51 7.91 -5.23 5.40
CA LEU A 51 6.62 -4.54 5.52
C LEU A 51 6.74 -3.01 5.49
N GLY A 52 7.96 -2.46 5.51
CA GLY A 52 8.18 -1.02 5.61
C GLY A 52 7.72 -0.41 6.93
N ILE A 53 7.72 -1.18 8.02
CA ILE A 53 7.33 -0.72 9.36
C ILE A 53 8.42 -1.00 10.39
N SER A 54 8.39 -0.31 11.53
CA SER A 54 9.37 -0.56 12.57
C SER A 54 9.16 -1.90 13.28
N ALA A 55 10.23 -2.49 13.82
CA ALA A 55 10.11 -3.63 14.72
C ALA A 55 9.27 -3.31 15.97
N HIS A 56 9.24 -2.04 16.40
CA HIS A 56 8.35 -1.58 17.47
C HIS A 56 6.86 -1.69 17.06
N THR A 57 6.52 -1.30 15.82
CA THR A 57 5.17 -1.45 15.26
C THR A 57 4.73 -2.91 15.20
N LEU A 58 5.63 -3.83 14.81
CA LEU A 58 5.32 -5.27 14.84
C LEU A 58 5.04 -5.78 16.26
N ARG A 59 5.89 -5.42 17.23
CA ARG A 59 5.65 -5.76 18.65
C ARG A 59 4.34 -5.17 19.15
N TYR A 60 4.00 -3.96 18.71
CA TYR A 60 2.74 -3.33 19.04
C TYR A 60 1.56 -4.11 18.48
N TYR A 61 1.59 -4.51 17.21
CA TYR A 61 0.54 -5.31 16.57
C TYR A 61 0.33 -6.66 17.24
N GLU A 62 1.41 -7.35 17.59
CA GLU A 62 1.32 -8.59 18.37
C GLU A 62 0.70 -8.35 19.76
N ARG A 63 1.15 -7.31 20.47
CA ARG A 63 0.67 -6.98 21.81
C ARG A 63 -0.83 -6.71 21.85
N ILE A 64 -1.37 -6.07 20.81
CA ILE A 64 -2.81 -5.74 20.74
C ILE A 64 -3.64 -6.82 20.03
N GLY A 65 -3.04 -7.97 19.72
CA GLY A 65 -3.73 -9.15 19.20
C GLY A 65 -3.97 -9.17 17.69
N LEU A 66 -3.42 -8.22 16.93
CA LEU A 66 -3.58 -8.18 15.47
C LEU A 66 -2.89 -9.34 14.74
N VAL A 67 -1.81 -9.88 15.33
CA VAL A 67 -1.11 -11.05 14.81
C VAL A 67 -0.65 -11.92 15.98
N ARG A 68 -0.71 -13.24 15.81
CA ARG A 68 -0.09 -14.20 16.72
C ARG A 68 1.07 -14.85 16.00
N VAL A 69 2.22 -14.93 16.66
CA VAL A 69 3.47 -15.44 16.08
C VAL A 69 4.03 -16.57 16.91
N GLY A 70 4.53 -17.60 16.24
CA GLY A 70 5.27 -18.68 16.87
C GLY A 70 6.61 -18.20 17.39
N ARG A 71 7.24 -19.04 18.22
CA ARG A 71 8.63 -18.88 18.65
C ARG A 71 9.43 -20.11 18.25
N ASP A 72 10.68 -19.90 17.86
CA ASP A 72 11.62 -21.00 17.63
C ASP A 72 12.12 -21.61 18.95
N ALA A 73 12.92 -22.68 18.85
CA ALA A 73 13.50 -23.37 20.00
C ALA A 73 14.37 -22.47 20.89
N SER A 74 14.89 -21.37 20.34
CA SER A 74 15.70 -20.38 21.05
C SER A 74 14.84 -19.24 21.65
N GLY A 75 13.51 -19.29 21.48
CA GLY A 75 12.55 -18.33 22.02
C GLY A 75 12.35 -17.07 21.17
N TYR A 76 12.96 -17.00 19.98
CA TYR A 76 12.81 -15.86 19.07
C TYR A 76 11.55 -15.98 18.22
N ARG A 77 10.94 -14.82 17.90
CA ARG A 77 9.71 -14.74 17.10
C ARG A 77 9.96 -15.19 15.68
N ARG A 78 9.08 -16.03 15.16
CA ARG A 78 9.05 -16.44 13.76
C ARG A 78 7.70 -16.11 13.14
N TYR A 79 7.76 -15.31 12.08
CA TYR A 79 6.61 -14.88 11.28
C TYR A 79 6.51 -15.83 10.10
N ASP A 80 5.59 -16.79 10.19
CA ASP A 80 5.30 -17.69 9.08
C ASP A 80 4.57 -16.96 7.93
N ALA A 81 4.38 -17.66 6.80
CA ALA A 81 3.71 -17.11 5.64
C ALA A 81 2.28 -16.61 5.92
N ALA A 82 1.55 -17.23 6.85
CA ALA A 82 0.19 -16.82 7.18
C ALA A 82 0.17 -15.52 8.01
N ALA A 83 1.07 -15.42 9.00
CA ALA A 83 1.29 -14.22 9.78
C ALA A 83 1.74 -13.06 8.90
N VAL A 84 2.65 -13.30 7.96
CA VAL A 84 3.09 -12.28 7.00
C VAL A 84 1.94 -11.80 6.12
N ARG A 85 1.14 -12.69 5.51
CA ARG A 85 -0.06 -12.29 4.72
C ARG A 85 -0.99 -11.39 5.53
N ARG A 86 -1.30 -11.81 6.75
CA ARG A 86 -2.14 -11.02 7.65
C ARG A 86 -1.54 -9.65 7.90
N LEU A 87 -0.24 -9.57 8.20
CA LEU A 87 0.46 -8.31 8.45
C LEU A 87 0.51 -7.39 7.22
N VAL A 88 0.67 -7.94 6.01
CA VAL A 88 0.61 -7.18 4.76
C VAL A 88 -0.74 -6.47 4.65
N PHE A 89 -1.83 -7.23 4.78
CA PHE A 89 -3.18 -6.68 4.72
C PHE A 89 -3.43 -5.61 5.79
N LEU A 90 -3.15 -5.93 7.06
CA LEU A 90 -3.40 -5.02 8.18
C LEU A 90 -2.58 -3.74 8.08
N THR A 91 -1.32 -3.83 7.61
CA THR A 91 -0.46 -2.67 7.41
C THR A 91 -1.03 -1.76 6.31
N ARG A 92 -1.50 -2.33 5.19
CA ARG A 92 -2.14 -1.55 4.12
C ARG A 92 -3.40 -0.86 4.61
N MET A 93 -4.28 -1.58 5.32
CA MET A 93 -5.49 -1.00 5.90
C MET A 93 -5.15 0.15 6.86
N ARG A 94 -4.14 -0.05 7.73
CA ARG A 94 -3.70 0.98 8.67
C ARG A 94 -3.18 2.24 7.97
N THR A 95 -2.27 2.08 7.01
CA THR A 95 -1.70 3.21 6.24
C THR A 95 -2.77 3.95 5.44
N SER A 96 -3.80 3.23 4.99
CA SER A 96 -4.92 3.79 4.24
C SER A 96 -5.93 4.56 5.12
N GLY A 97 -5.77 4.53 6.45
CA GLY A 97 -6.57 5.32 7.40
C GLY A 97 -7.51 4.51 8.27
N MET A 98 -7.57 3.18 8.13
CA MET A 98 -8.39 2.35 9.03
C MET A 98 -7.86 2.44 10.47
N THR A 99 -8.77 2.56 11.44
CA THR A 99 -8.38 2.71 12.85
C THR A 99 -7.85 1.38 13.41
N ILE A 100 -7.05 1.45 14.47
CA ILE A 100 -6.60 0.23 15.18
C ILE A 100 -7.80 -0.55 15.74
N SER A 101 -8.82 0.14 16.22
CA SER A 101 -10.03 -0.50 16.74
C SER A 101 -10.79 -1.27 15.66
N ASP A 102 -10.90 -0.70 14.44
CA ASP A 102 -11.51 -1.40 13.31
C ASP A 102 -10.71 -2.63 12.88
N LEU A 103 -9.38 -2.53 12.89
CA LEU A 103 -8.52 -3.68 12.59
C LEU A 103 -8.66 -4.80 13.62
N GLN A 104 -8.78 -4.48 14.91
CA GLN A 104 -9.05 -5.48 15.94
C GLN A 104 -10.41 -6.14 15.72
N ARG A 105 -11.46 -5.34 15.48
CA ARG A 105 -12.80 -5.84 15.15
C ARG A 105 -12.78 -6.74 13.91
N TYR A 106 -12.02 -6.38 12.88
CA TYR A 106 -11.83 -7.23 11.69
C TYR A 106 -11.18 -8.57 12.05
N VAL A 107 -10.09 -8.55 12.83
CA VAL A 107 -9.39 -9.75 13.27
C VAL A 107 -10.31 -10.64 14.10
N ASP A 108 -11.06 -10.08 15.05
CA ASP A 108 -12.01 -10.82 15.89
C ASP A 108 -13.07 -11.52 15.03
N MET A 109 -13.59 -10.83 14.01
CA MET A 109 -14.53 -11.45 13.06
C MET A 109 -13.87 -12.58 12.25
N VAL A 110 -12.63 -12.42 11.81
CA VAL A 110 -11.90 -13.48 11.09
C VAL A 110 -11.73 -14.72 11.98
N GLU A 111 -11.37 -14.53 13.26
CA GLU A 111 -11.20 -15.63 14.22
C GLU A 111 -12.55 -16.29 14.59
N ALA A 112 -13.66 -15.54 14.57
CA ALA A 112 -15.01 -16.06 14.79
C ALA A 112 -15.54 -16.96 13.65
N GLY A 113 -14.83 -17.05 12.52
CA GLY A 113 -15.09 -18.04 11.47
C GLY A 113 -15.93 -17.52 10.31
N ARG A 114 -16.72 -18.38 9.67
CA ARG A 114 -17.40 -18.09 8.39
C ARG A 114 -18.69 -17.28 8.55
N ASP A 115 -19.32 -17.33 9.72
CA ASP A 115 -20.61 -16.65 9.93
C ASP A 115 -20.48 -15.13 9.88
N THR A 116 -19.28 -14.60 10.10
CA THR A 116 -18.96 -13.17 10.06
C THR A 116 -18.54 -12.65 8.68
N VAL A 117 -18.64 -13.47 7.62
CA VAL A 117 -18.29 -13.04 6.25
C VAL A 117 -19.10 -11.80 5.82
N PRO A 118 -20.43 -11.73 6.04
CA PRO A 118 -21.22 -10.55 5.65
C PRO A 118 -20.75 -9.25 6.32
N GLU A 119 -20.44 -9.30 7.61
CA GLU A 119 -20.00 -8.13 8.40
C GLU A 119 -18.60 -7.68 7.98
N ARG A 120 -17.69 -8.62 7.70
CA ARG A 120 -16.37 -8.31 7.13
C ARG A 120 -16.49 -7.65 5.76
N LEU A 121 -17.36 -8.18 4.90
CA LEU A 121 -17.59 -7.60 3.57
C LEU A 121 -18.15 -6.18 3.68
N ALA A 122 -19.12 -5.95 4.56
CA ALA A 122 -19.69 -4.63 4.80
C ALA A 122 -18.63 -3.63 5.27
N MET A 123 -17.81 -4.01 6.25
CA MET A 123 -16.71 -3.18 6.76
C MET A 123 -15.71 -2.81 5.65
N LEU A 124 -15.29 -3.78 4.83
CA LEU A 124 -14.33 -3.51 3.75
C LEU A 124 -14.93 -2.70 2.61
N THR A 125 -16.23 -2.85 2.36
CA THR A 125 -16.95 -2.06 1.35
C THR A 125 -17.06 -0.59 1.78
N GLU A 126 -17.36 -0.34 3.05
CA GLU A 126 -17.38 1.01 3.61
C GLU A 126 -15.99 1.65 3.52
N HIS A 127 -14.95 0.93 3.95
CA HIS A 127 -13.58 1.43 3.86
C HIS A 127 -13.15 1.69 2.41
N GLN A 128 -13.56 0.85 1.46
CA GLN A 128 -13.33 1.09 0.04
C GLN A 128 -13.97 2.40 -0.44
N SER A 129 -15.19 2.72 0.00
CA SER A 129 -15.84 4.00 -0.33
C SER A 129 -15.02 5.19 0.17
N VAL A 130 -14.59 5.16 1.43
CA VAL A 130 -13.73 6.20 2.03
C VAL A 130 -12.43 6.38 1.24
N LEU A 131 -11.80 5.28 0.83
CA LEU A 131 -10.57 5.32 0.03
C LEU A 131 -10.79 5.95 -1.35
N ARG A 132 -11.90 5.65 -2.02
CA ARG A 132 -12.23 6.25 -3.32
C ARG A 132 -12.37 7.76 -3.20
N THR A 133 -13.14 8.25 -2.23
CA THR A 133 -13.29 9.68 -1.98
C THR A 133 -11.95 10.35 -1.74
N ARG A 134 -11.09 9.75 -0.90
CA ARG A 134 -9.77 10.31 -0.62
C ARG A 134 -8.84 10.31 -1.84
N ILE A 135 -8.89 9.29 -2.68
CA ILE A 135 -8.14 9.24 -3.94
C ILE A 135 -8.56 10.39 -4.86
N ASP A 136 -9.86 10.65 -4.98
CA ASP A 136 -10.37 11.71 -5.85
C ASP A 136 -9.99 13.11 -5.33
N GLU A 137 -10.05 13.33 -4.01
CA GLU A 137 -9.57 14.55 -3.37
C GLU A 137 -8.07 14.77 -3.60
N LEU A 138 -7.25 13.73 -3.43
CA LEU A 138 -5.80 13.80 -3.64
C LEU A 138 -5.45 14.05 -5.11
N ARG A 139 -6.20 13.49 -6.06
CA ARG A 139 -6.02 13.78 -7.49
C ARG A 139 -6.29 15.23 -7.83
N LEU A 140 -7.35 15.81 -7.25
CA LEU A 140 -7.66 17.23 -7.45
C LEU A 140 -6.55 18.12 -6.87
N ALA A 141 -6.08 17.82 -5.66
CA ALA A 141 -4.98 18.55 -5.02
C ALA A 141 -3.67 18.43 -5.82
N LEU A 142 -3.38 17.25 -6.37
CA LEU A 142 -2.22 17.03 -7.22
C LEU A 142 -2.28 17.89 -8.48
N ALA A 143 -3.40 17.89 -9.20
CA ALA A 143 -3.57 18.70 -10.41
C ALA A 143 -3.41 20.20 -10.13
N ALA A 144 -3.96 20.70 -9.02
CA ALA A 144 -3.77 22.09 -8.60
C ALA A 144 -2.29 22.41 -8.29
N THR A 145 -1.60 21.47 -7.65
CA THR A 145 -0.17 21.59 -7.33
C THR A 145 0.68 21.63 -8.60
N GLU A 146 0.45 20.71 -9.54
CA GLU A 146 1.14 20.65 -10.83
C GLU A 146 0.94 21.94 -11.64
N HIS A 147 -0.29 22.49 -11.65
CA HIS A 147 -0.57 23.76 -12.29
C HIS A 147 0.28 24.90 -11.70
N LYS A 148 0.41 24.96 -10.37
CA LYS A 148 1.23 25.97 -9.70
C LYS A 148 2.72 25.79 -9.96
N ILE A 149 3.21 24.56 -9.97
CA ILE A 149 4.59 24.27 -10.36
C ILE A 149 4.86 24.81 -11.77
N ALA A 150 4.01 24.48 -12.75
CA ALA A 150 4.18 24.94 -14.12
C ALA A 150 4.13 26.47 -14.27
N ALA A 151 3.29 27.15 -13.47
CA ALA A 151 3.23 28.61 -13.47
C ALA A 151 4.54 29.23 -12.99
N TYR A 152 5.10 28.76 -11.87
CA TYR A 152 6.35 29.29 -11.34
C TYR A 152 7.57 28.91 -12.16
N THR A 153 7.58 27.74 -12.80
CA THR A 153 8.64 27.39 -13.75
C THR A 153 8.72 28.38 -14.90
N ARG A 154 7.57 28.76 -15.50
CA ARG A 154 7.53 29.78 -16.56
C ARG A 154 7.99 31.15 -16.09
N GLU A 155 7.54 31.57 -14.91
CA GLU A 155 7.94 32.87 -14.33
C GLU A 155 9.46 32.95 -14.13
N LEU A 156 10.09 31.87 -13.65
CA LEU A 156 11.55 31.79 -13.51
C LEU A 156 12.28 31.84 -14.86
N GLU A 157 11.75 31.18 -15.90
CA GLU A 157 12.31 31.21 -17.25
C GLU A 157 12.24 32.61 -17.88
N GLU A 158 11.11 33.32 -17.68
CA GLU A 158 10.89 34.70 -18.14
C GLU A 158 11.82 35.70 -17.43
N GLN A 159 12.03 35.53 -16.13
CA GLN A 159 12.99 36.33 -15.35
C GLN A 159 14.42 36.11 -15.83
N ALA A 160 14.81 34.85 -16.10
CA ALA A 160 16.15 34.51 -16.59
C ALA A 160 16.41 35.06 -18.01
N THR A 161 15.40 35.05 -18.89
CA THR A 161 15.52 35.64 -20.23
C THR A 161 15.60 37.16 -20.19
N THR A 162 14.85 37.81 -19.30
CA THR A 162 14.90 39.27 -19.13
C THR A 162 16.28 39.72 -18.62
N HIS A 163 16.87 39.00 -17.66
CA HIS A 163 18.17 39.34 -17.09
C HIS A 163 19.34 39.18 -18.09
N ASN A 164 19.31 38.18 -18.97
CA ASN A 164 20.35 37.98 -19.99
C ASN A 164 20.33 39.04 -21.10
N ILE A 165 19.17 39.62 -21.44
CA ILE A 165 19.05 40.65 -22.47
C ILE A 165 19.67 41.98 -22.02
N ASP A 166 19.61 42.29 -20.72
CA ASP A 166 20.22 43.50 -20.17
C ASP A 166 21.75 43.40 -20.04
N THR A 167 22.29 42.20 -19.76
CA THR A 167 23.76 42.01 -19.69
C THR A 167 24.48 42.13 -21.04
N ASP A 168 23.81 41.84 -22.15
CA ASP A 168 24.41 41.96 -23.51
C ASP A 168 24.42 43.41 -24.04
N LYS A 169 23.67 44.34 -23.43
CA LYS A 169 23.63 45.75 -23.86
C LYS A 169 24.72 46.64 -23.27
N GLU A 170 25.47 46.18 -22.26
CA GLU A 170 26.44 47.02 -21.53
C GLU A 170 27.90 46.90 -21.98
N ASN A 171 28.22 46.18 -23.08
CA ASN A 171 29.60 46.17 -23.60
C ASN A 171 29.73 46.81 -25.01
N PRO A 172 29.66 48.15 -25.13
CA PRO A 172 30.27 48.85 -26.24
C PRO A 172 31.77 49.04 -25.96
N SER A 173 32.58 48.51 -26.89
CA SER A 173 34.02 48.71 -27.18
C SER A 173 34.90 49.52 -26.24
#